data_AF-A0A9E5VQ56-F1
#
_entry.id   AF-A0A9E5VQ56-F1
#
_cell.length_a   1.000
_cell.length_b   1.000
_cell.length_c   1.000
_cell.angle_alpha   90.00
_cell.angle_beta   90.00
_cell.angle_gamma   90.00
#
_symmetry.space_group_name_H-M   'P 1'
#
loop_
_entity.id
_entity.type
_entity.pdbx_description
1 polymer ?
#
loop_
_entity_poly.entity_id
_entity_poly.type
_entity_poly.pdbx_seq_one_letter_code
_entity_poly.pdbx_strand_id
1 'polypeptide(L)'
;MALMAAINVIFILLTTWIPVLFILLVFILPLASTIVAYFCQKKYFIIYAVATIAVCSLVSFWDIGNVLFYVIPSIVSGLIFGVLIDKGISPIFIIISGVLAQIVLSYVAIPLIYLLYQRNIVTDFAAIVSLQNYSYLEYLQTIFICVLAIVQQTLSFMIIIEELNKIKINPLFLRKDDIIISFLTLFFIAFSVVFAFIYPEISYLGMMFSLMLAFYSIGVLIVTRKKWIVASLAFSLVVSMFLFALLYPIFPGTPANPLRLLLLQFFPLFCAIIVFINNYLLKKRNKATIENR
;
A
#
# COMPACT_ATOMS: atom_id res chain seq x y z
N MET A 1 7.11 -9.89 -24.63
CA MET A 1 7.45 -10.82 -23.52
C MET A 1 8.95 -11.01 -23.38
N ALA A 2 9.65 -11.57 -24.37
CA ALA A 2 11.10 -11.80 -24.30
C ALA A 2 11.91 -10.51 -24.03
N LEU A 3 11.55 -9.40 -24.70
CA LEU A 3 12.20 -8.10 -24.47
C LEU A 3 12.04 -7.59 -23.02
N MET A 4 10.85 -7.72 -22.44
CA MET A 4 10.60 -7.29 -21.05
C MET A 4 11.30 -8.20 -20.04
N ALA A 5 11.38 -9.50 -20.32
CA ALA A 5 12.16 -10.44 -19.51
C ALA A 5 13.66 -10.10 -19.58
N ALA A 6 14.18 -9.77 -20.76
CA ALA A 6 15.56 -9.33 -20.95
C ALA A 6 15.86 -8.04 -20.16
N ILE A 7 14.95 -7.06 -20.16
CA ILE A 7 15.07 -5.85 -19.35
C ILE A 7 15.22 -6.21 -17.87
N ASN A 8 14.36 -7.07 -17.32
CA ASN A 8 14.46 -7.49 -15.93
C ASN A 8 15.81 -8.12 -15.61
N VAL A 9 16.29 -9.01 -16.49
CA VAL A 9 17.58 -9.70 -16.35
C VAL A 9 18.74 -8.70 -16.35
N ILE A 10 18.74 -7.72 -17.26
CA ILE A 10 19.77 -6.69 -17.33
C ILE A 10 19.82 -5.89 -16.01
N PHE A 11 18.66 -5.46 -15.50
CA PHE A 11 18.62 -4.68 -14.26
C PHE A 11 19.08 -5.49 -13.05
N ILE A 12 18.70 -6.78 -12.97
CA ILE A 12 19.17 -7.66 -11.90
C ILE A 12 20.69 -7.82 -11.98
N LEU A 13 21.24 -8.05 -13.18
CA LEU A 13 22.67 -8.16 -13.38
C LEU A 13 23.39 -6.84 -13.03
N LEU A 14 22.81 -5.68 -13.35
CA LEU A 14 23.39 -4.39 -12.96
C LEU A 14 23.44 -4.21 -11.43
N THR A 15 22.45 -4.72 -10.69
CA THR A 15 22.45 -4.60 -9.22
C THR A 15 23.52 -5.41 -8.52
N THR A 16 24.06 -6.46 -9.15
CA THR A 16 25.20 -7.19 -8.58
C THR A 16 26.47 -6.35 -8.56
N TRP A 17 26.59 -5.37 -9.48
CA TRP A 17 27.76 -4.49 -9.58
C TRP A 17 27.56 -3.16 -8.85
N ILE A 18 26.33 -2.65 -8.82
CA ILE A 18 26.00 -1.36 -8.20
C ILE A 18 24.84 -1.57 -7.23
N PRO A 19 25.11 -1.78 -5.93
CA PRO A 19 24.08 -2.09 -4.94
C PRO A 19 22.96 -1.05 -4.89
N VAL A 20 23.28 0.23 -5.05
CA VAL A 20 22.31 1.35 -5.02
C VAL A 20 21.20 1.22 -6.09
N LEU A 21 21.46 0.49 -7.20
CA LEU A 21 20.47 0.25 -8.24
C LEU A 21 19.32 -0.67 -7.79
N PHE A 22 19.37 -1.26 -6.59
CA PHE A 22 18.24 -2.00 -6.03
C PHE A 22 16.96 -1.15 -5.96
N ILE A 23 17.11 0.16 -5.72
CA ILE A 23 15.98 1.10 -5.70
C ILE A 23 15.30 1.14 -7.07
N LEU A 24 16.07 1.08 -8.16
CA LEU A 24 15.51 1.05 -9.52
C LEU A 24 14.83 -0.28 -9.83
N LEU A 25 15.35 -1.41 -9.33
CA LEU A 25 14.68 -2.73 -9.48
C LEU A 25 13.25 -2.69 -8.95
N VAL A 26 13.08 -2.09 -7.77
CA VAL A 26 11.79 -2.00 -7.08
C VAL A 26 10.72 -1.30 -7.93
N PHE A 27 11.11 -0.46 -8.89
CA PHE A 27 10.17 0.27 -9.75
C PHE A 27 10.10 -0.27 -11.18
N ILE A 28 11.23 -0.65 -11.76
CA ILE A 28 11.31 -1.05 -13.17
C ILE A 28 10.72 -2.45 -13.38
N LEU A 29 10.93 -3.38 -12.45
CA LEU A 29 10.41 -4.75 -12.61
C LEU A 29 8.88 -4.82 -12.54
N PRO A 30 8.21 -4.13 -11.59
CA PRO A 30 6.76 -4.05 -11.59
C PRO A 30 6.23 -3.39 -12.86
N LEU A 31 6.89 -2.35 -13.37
CA LEU A 31 6.52 -1.69 -14.63
C LEU A 31 6.58 -2.67 -15.82
N ALA A 32 7.72 -3.34 -16.03
CA ALA A 32 7.89 -4.31 -17.11
C ALA A 32 6.84 -5.43 -17.04
N SER A 33 6.58 -5.93 -15.83
CA SER A 33 5.59 -6.98 -15.60
C SER A 33 4.16 -6.48 -15.82
N THR A 34 3.86 -5.22 -15.47
CA THR A 34 2.56 -4.58 -15.72
C THR A 34 2.29 -4.42 -17.21
N ILE A 35 3.28 -3.96 -17.99
CA ILE A 35 3.16 -3.82 -19.44
C ILE A 35 2.86 -5.19 -20.08
N VAL A 36 3.56 -6.24 -19.65
CA VAL A 36 3.28 -7.60 -20.14
C VAL A 36 1.88 -8.05 -19.75
N ALA A 37 1.46 -7.88 -18.49
CA ALA A 37 0.14 -8.27 -18.02
C ALA A 37 -1.00 -7.50 -18.70
N TYR A 38 -0.78 -6.24 -19.06
CA TYR A 38 -1.76 -5.39 -19.72
C TYR A 38 -1.91 -5.72 -21.22
N PHE A 39 -0.80 -5.87 -21.95
CA PHE A 39 -0.85 -6.05 -23.41
C PHE A 39 -0.88 -7.51 -23.88
N CYS A 40 -0.35 -8.46 -23.10
CA CYS A 40 -0.32 -9.87 -23.49
C CYS A 40 -1.54 -10.61 -22.95
N GLN A 41 -2.02 -11.63 -23.68
CA GLN A 41 -3.10 -12.47 -23.15
C GLN A 41 -2.65 -13.15 -21.84
N LYS A 42 -3.55 -13.22 -20.86
CA LYS A 42 -3.29 -13.72 -19.49
C LYS A 42 -2.60 -15.10 -19.45
N LYS A 43 -2.90 -15.97 -20.42
CA LYS A 43 -2.28 -17.30 -20.55
C LYS A 43 -0.77 -17.21 -20.76
N TYR A 44 -0.29 -16.22 -21.52
CA TYR A 44 1.12 -16.03 -21.81
C TYR A 44 1.88 -15.31 -20.69
N PHE A 45 1.18 -14.68 -19.74
CA PHE A 45 1.82 -14.11 -18.56
C PHE A 45 2.51 -15.19 -17.72
N ILE A 46 1.92 -16.38 -17.60
CA ILE A 46 2.51 -17.51 -16.86
C ILE A 46 3.85 -17.90 -17.48
N ILE A 47 3.92 -17.97 -18.81
CA ILE A 47 5.16 -18.28 -19.54
C ILE A 47 6.21 -17.19 -19.28
N TYR A 48 5.80 -15.91 -19.32
CA TYR A 48 6.69 -14.80 -18.98
C TYR A 48 7.20 -14.87 -17.53
N ALA A 49 6.33 -15.16 -16.56
CA ALA A 49 6.70 -15.26 -15.15
C ALA A 49 7.73 -16.38 -14.93
N VAL A 50 7.45 -17.58 -15.46
CA VAL A 50 8.36 -18.74 -15.35
C VAL A 50 9.69 -18.45 -16.06
N ALA A 51 9.66 -17.89 -17.27
CA ALA A 51 10.87 -17.56 -18.01
C ALA A 51 11.70 -16.48 -17.28
N THR A 52 11.05 -15.44 -16.75
CA THR A 52 11.74 -14.38 -16.01
C THR A 52 12.38 -14.95 -14.75
N ILE A 53 11.65 -15.72 -13.94
CA ILE A 53 12.18 -16.34 -12.73
C ILE A 53 13.36 -17.26 -13.09
N ALA A 54 13.20 -18.15 -14.07
CA ALA A 54 14.26 -19.08 -14.47
C ALA A 54 15.52 -18.37 -14.95
N VAL A 55 15.40 -17.41 -15.86
CA VAL A 55 16.57 -16.69 -16.39
C VAL A 55 17.22 -15.81 -15.31
N CYS A 56 16.44 -15.16 -14.47
CA CYS A 56 16.97 -14.36 -13.36
C CYS A 56 17.68 -15.25 -12.32
N SER A 57 17.15 -16.44 -12.03
CA SER A 57 17.80 -17.42 -11.15
C SER A 57 19.10 -17.95 -11.75
N LEU A 58 19.17 -18.17 -13.07
CA LEU A 58 20.40 -18.59 -13.73
C LEU A 58 21.47 -17.50 -13.72
N VAL A 59 21.08 -16.24 -13.89
CA VAL A 59 22.00 -15.09 -13.89
C VAL A 59 22.44 -14.69 -12.49
N SER A 60 21.59 -14.88 -11.47
CA SER A 60 21.88 -14.57 -10.07
C SER A 60 22.01 -15.83 -9.22
N PHE A 61 22.62 -16.89 -9.76
CA PHE A 61 22.74 -18.17 -9.04
C PHE A 61 23.52 -18.05 -7.72
N TRP A 62 24.42 -17.07 -7.64
CA TRP A 62 25.21 -16.74 -6.45
C TRP A 62 24.40 -16.06 -5.34
N ASP A 63 23.27 -15.42 -5.66
CA ASP A 63 22.40 -14.76 -4.68
C ASP A 63 20.93 -14.90 -5.07
N ILE A 64 20.38 -16.08 -4.74
CA ILE A 64 19.00 -16.44 -5.05
C ILE A 64 17.99 -15.54 -4.31
N GLY A 65 18.42 -14.88 -3.23
CA GLY A 65 17.63 -13.92 -2.47
C GLY A 65 17.13 -12.79 -3.34
N ASN A 66 17.92 -12.32 -4.31
CA ASN A 66 17.49 -11.26 -5.20
C ASN A 66 16.27 -11.64 -6.04
N VAL A 67 16.21 -12.91 -6.48
CA VAL A 67 15.08 -13.41 -7.25
C VAL A 67 13.85 -13.58 -6.36
N LEU A 68 14.03 -14.16 -5.17
CA LEU A 68 12.93 -14.42 -4.24
C LEU A 68 12.31 -13.14 -3.68
N PHE A 69 13.11 -12.12 -3.38
CA PHE A 69 12.66 -10.92 -2.65
C PHE A 69 12.38 -9.72 -3.54
N TYR A 70 12.93 -9.66 -4.75
CA TYR A 70 12.66 -8.56 -5.68
C TYR A 70 11.89 -9.01 -6.92
N VAL A 71 12.29 -10.11 -7.57
CA VAL A 71 11.70 -10.53 -8.85
C VAL A 71 10.30 -11.09 -8.66
N ILE A 72 10.11 -12.05 -7.75
CA ILE A 72 8.79 -12.66 -7.50
C ILE A 72 7.77 -11.59 -7.06
N PRO A 73 8.04 -10.73 -6.06
CA PRO A 73 7.07 -9.72 -5.66
C PRO A 73 6.75 -8.71 -6.76
N SER A 74 7.73 -8.36 -7.59
CA SER A 74 7.52 -7.46 -8.72
C SER A 74 6.65 -8.07 -9.81
N ILE A 75 6.81 -9.36 -10.10
CA ILE A 75 5.95 -10.07 -11.06
C ILE A 75 4.51 -10.13 -10.54
N VAL A 76 4.32 -10.44 -9.25
CA VAL A 76 2.98 -10.49 -8.63
C VAL A 76 2.32 -9.11 -8.62
N SER A 77 3.03 -8.07 -8.18
CA SER A 77 2.55 -6.69 -8.19
C SER A 77 2.20 -6.24 -9.62
N GLY A 78 3.07 -6.53 -10.61
CA GLY A 78 2.82 -6.21 -12.00
C GLY A 78 1.62 -6.94 -12.61
N LEU A 79 1.39 -8.20 -12.23
CA LEU A 79 0.17 -8.94 -12.63
C LEU A 79 -1.08 -8.27 -12.07
N ILE A 80 -1.08 -7.93 -10.78
CA ILE A 80 -2.22 -7.29 -10.10
C ILE A 80 -2.52 -5.96 -10.79
N PHE A 81 -1.51 -5.12 -10.98
CA PHE A 81 -1.64 -3.83 -11.65
C PHE A 81 -2.16 -3.99 -13.09
N GLY A 82 -1.53 -4.82 -13.91
CA GLY A 82 -1.94 -4.98 -15.31
C GLY A 82 -3.38 -5.47 -15.46
N VAL A 83 -3.78 -6.47 -14.66
CA VAL A 83 -5.15 -7.03 -14.72
C VAL A 83 -6.20 -6.06 -14.21
N LEU A 84 -5.93 -5.30 -13.15
CA LEU A 84 -6.91 -4.37 -12.59
C LEU A 84 -7.02 -3.08 -13.41
N ILE A 85 -5.93 -2.62 -14.02
CA ILE A 85 -5.93 -1.49 -14.96
C ILE A 85 -6.72 -1.84 -16.22
N ASP A 86 -6.52 -3.04 -16.79
CA ASP A 86 -7.30 -3.57 -17.94
C ASP A 86 -8.81 -3.60 -17.64
N LYS A 87 -9.20 -3.95 -16.40
CA LYS A 87 -10.59 -3.92 -15.94
C LYS A 87 -11.15 -2.53 -15.62
N GLY A 88 -10.34 -1.47 -15.72
CA GLY A 88 -10.77 -0.10 -15.40
C GLY A 88 -11.11 0.13 -13.92
N ILE A 89 -10.49 -0.64 -13.02
CA ILE A 89 -10.75 -0.55 -11.58
C ILE A 89 -10.14 0.73 -11.01
N SER A 90 -10.78 1.31 -9.98
CA SER A 90 -10.31 2.55 -9.37
C SER A 90 -8.90 2.43 -8.77
N PRO A 91 -8.04 3.45 -8.92
CA PRO A 91 -6.65 3.47 -8.44
C PRO A 91 -6.44 2.98 -7.01
N ILE A 92 -7.34 3.35 -6.10
CA ILE A 92 -7.19 3.01 -4.67
C ILE A 92 -7.27 1.49 -4.44
N PHE A 93 -8.13 0.79 -5.16
CA PHE A 93 -8.24 -0.67 -5.05
C PHE A 93 -7.05 -1.38 -5.68
N ILE A 94 -6.48 -0.80 -6.74
CA ILE A 94 -5.24 -1.28 -7.36
C ILE A 94 -4.10 -1.21 -6.34
N ILE A 95 -3.94 -0.07 -5.67
CA ILE A 95 -2.92 0.11 -4.63
C ILE A 95 -3.18 -0.84 -3.45
N ILE A 96 -4.41 -0.90 -2.91
CA ILE A 96 -4.74 -1.78 -1.77
C ILE A 96 -4.41 -3.24 -2.06
N SER A 97 -4.81 -3.74 -3.23
CA SER A 97 -4.55 -5.13 -3.61
C SER A 97 -3.06 -5.41 -3.78
N GLY A 98 -2.30 -4.48 -4.36
CA GLY A 98 -0.84 -4.55 -4.43
C GLY A 98 -0.21 -4.56 -3.03
N VAL A 99 -0.67 -3.71 -2.12
CA VAL A 99 -0.18 -3.63 -0.73
C VAL A 99 -0.44 -4.94 0.01
N LEU A 100 -1.66 -5.48 -0.08
CA LEU A 100 -2.00 -6.76 0.54
C LEU A 100 -1.13 -7.90 0.01
N ALA A 101 -0.94 -7.99 -1.31
CA ALA A 101 -0.07 -9.00 -1.90
C ALA A 101 1.37 -8.85 -1.43
N GLN A 102 1.89 -7.62 -1.37
CA GLN A 102 3.23 -7.35 -0.87
C GLN A 102 3.40 -7.73 0.59
N ILE A 103 2.41 -7.45 1.45
CA ILE A 103 2.45 -7.84 2.87
C ILE A 103 2.50 -9.36 2.99
N VAL A 104 1.64 -10.09 2.27
CA VAL A 104 1.63 -11.56 2.27
C VAL A 104 2.98 -12.10 1.81
N LEU A 105 3.54 -11.57 0.72
CA LEU A 105 4.84 -11.98 0.21
C LEU A 105 5.98 -11.68 1.20
N SER A 106 5.94 -10.54 1.89
CA SER A 106 6.90 -10.20 2.94
C SER A 106 6.83 -11.18 4.11
N TYR A 107 5.62 -11.55 4.57
CA TYR A 107 5.45 -12.55 5.63
C TYR A 107 5.90 -13.95 5.22
N VAL A 108 5.77 -14.31 3.93
CA VAL A 108 6.32 -15.58 3.40
C VAL A 108 7.84 -15.49 3.24
N ALA A 109 8.37 -14.33 2.86
CA ALA A 109 9.79 -14.11 2.64
C ALA A 109 10.61 -14.20 3.93
N ILE A 110 10.14 -13.61 5.03
CA ILE A 110 10.85 -13.58 6.32
C ILE A 110 11.29 -14.97 6.82
N PRO A 111 10.39 -15.98 6.96
CA PRO A 111 10.79 -17.32 7.39
C PRO A 111 11.67 -18.01 6.35
N LEU A 112 11.49 -17.72 5.06
CA LEU A 112 12.30 -18.28 3.99
C LEU A 112 13.75 -17.77 4.06
N ILE A 113 13.95 -16.50 4.42
CA ILE A 113 15.28 -15.91 4.62
C ILE A 113 15.95 -16.53 5.84
N TYR A 114 15.20 -16.69 6.93
CA TYR A 114 15.71 -17.36 8.12
C TYR A 114 16.18 -18.79 7.80
N LEU A 115 15.42 -19.53 6.98
CA LEU A 115 15.78 -20.88 6.56
C LEU A 115 17.02 -20.93 5.66
N LEU A 116 17.10 -20.06 4.66
CA LEU A 116 18.16 -20.10 3.64
C LEU A 116 19.48 -19.46 4.10
N TYR A 117 19.40 -18.38 4.88
CA TYR A 117 20.56 -17.56 5.25
C TYR A 117 20.87 -17.58 6.75
N GLN A 118 20.07 -18.28 7.56
CA GLN A 118 20.17 -18.32 9.02
C GLN A 118 20.21 -16.93 9.69
N ARG A 119 19.67 -15.92 9.00
CA ARG A 119 19.57 -14.54 9.50
C ARG A 119 18.15 -14.22 9.89
N ASN A 120 17.99 -13.64 11.08
CA ASN A 120 16.72 -13.09 11.50
C ASN A 120 16.68 -11.60 11.14
N ILE A 121 16.00 -11.27 10.04
CA ILE A 121 15.87 -9.89 9.56
C ILE A 121 15.21 -8.99 10.59
N VAL A 122 14.32 -9.55 11.41
CA VAL A 122 13.60 -8.79 12.43
C VAL A 122 14.58 -8.25 13.48
N THR A 123 15.54 -9.07 13.91
CA THR A 123 16.58 -8.66 14.86
C THR A 123 17.63 -7.76 14.22
N ASP A 124 18.00 -8.02 12.95
CA ASP A 124 18.92 -7.16 12.20
C ASP A 124 18.34 -5.75 12.03
N PHE A 125 17.03 -5.65 11.74
CA PHE A 125 16.34 -4.37 11.62
C PHE A 125 16.24 -3.65 12.97
N ALA A 126 15.87 -4.35 14.03
CA ALA A 126 15.85 -3.78 15.37
C ALA A 126 17.24 -3.32 15.83
N ALA A 127 18.31 -3.94 15.35
CA ALA A 127 19.67 -3.52 15.62
C ALA A 127 20.02 -2.18 14.97
N ILE A 128 19.58 -1.94 13.74
CA ILE A 128 19.83 -0.68 13.02
C ILE A 128 19.12 0.50 13.70
N VAL A 129 17.92 0.27 14.24
CA VAL A 129 17.11 1.30 14.90
C VAL A 129 17.38 1.37 16.42
N SER A 130 18.33 0.59 16.93
CA SER A 130 18.65 0.49 18.37
C SER A 130 17.46 0.11 19.26
N LEU A 131 16.53 -0.70 18.73
CA LEU A 131 15.31 -1.18 19.40
C LEU A 131 15.41 -2.64 19.89
N GLN A 132 16.62 -3.20 19.96
CA GLN A 132 16.88 -4.62 20.21
C GLN A 132 16.25 -5.18 21.50
N ASN A 133 16.08 -4.34 22.53
CA ASN A 133 15.56 -4.75 23.85
C ASN A 133 14.11 -4.29 24.10
N TYR A 134 13.41 -3.80 23.08
CA TYR A 134 12.04 -3.31 23.27
C TYR A 134 11.04 -4.46 23.23
N SER A 135 10.22 -4.61 24.26
CA SER A 135 9.19 -5.67 24.38
C SER A 135 8.09 -5.64 23.29
N TYR A 136 8.14 -4.67 22.38
CA TYR A 136 7.10 -4.36 21.38
C TYR A 136 7.61 -4.43 19.94
N LEU A 137 8.74 -5.08 19.74
CA LEU A 137 9.45 -5.16 18.45
C LEU A 137 8.56 -5.82 17.38
N GLU A 138 7.77 -6.83 17.73
CA GLU A 138 6.83 -7.53 16.83
C GLU A 138 5.71 -6.62 16.30
N TYR A 139 5.19 -5.70 17.13
CA TYR A 139 4.20 -4.71 16.70
C TYR A 139 4.81 -3.71 15.70
N LEU A 140 6.04 -3.29 15.97
CA LEU A 140 6.77 -2.32 15.15
C LEU A 140 7.15 -2.93 13.80
N GLN A 141 7.46 -4.22 13.75
CA GLN A 141 7.71 -4.97 12.52
C GLN A 141 6.49 -4.94 11.60
N THR A 142 5.29 -5.24 12.12
CA THR A 142 4.05 -5.27 11.31
C THR A 142 3.73 -3.90 10.71
N ILE A 143 3.88 -2.84 11.50
CA ILE A 143 3.74 -1.45 11.05
C ILE A 143 4.76 -1.15 9.95
N PHE A 144 6.02 -1.52 10.16
CA PHE A 144 7.10 -1.24 9.22
C PHE A 144 6.89 -1.94 7.87
N ILE A 145 6.57 -3.23 7.87
CA ILE A 145 6.25 -3.99 6.65
C ILE A 145 5.09 -3.34 5.90
N CYS A 146 4.04 -2.94 6.62
CA CYS A 146 2.88 -2.29 6.01
C CYS A 146 3.24 -0.94 5.38
N VAL A 147 4.00 -0.09 6.08
CA VAL A 147 4.44 1.21 5.58
C VAL A 147 5.31 1.06 4.33
N LEU A 148 6.29 0.15 4.36
CA LEU A 148 7.12 -0.14 3.18
C LEU A 148 6.28 -0.61 2.00
N ALA A 149 5.31 -1.51 2.22
CA ALA A 149 4.42 -1.98 1.18
C ALA A 149 3.57 -0.83 0.61
N ILE A 150 3.02 0.05 1.44
CA ILE A 150 2.24 1.22 0.99
C ILE A 150 3.11 2.15 0.13
N VAL A 151 4.31 2.49 0.60
CA VAL A 151 5.23 3.38 -0.13
C VAL A 151 5.63 2.76 -1.46
N GLN A 152 6.07 1.51 -1.45
CA GLN A 152 6.51 0.81 -2.66
C GLN A 152 5.41 0.71 -3.71
N GLN A 153 4.20 0.30 -3.31
CA GLN A 153 3.09 0.10 -4.24
C GLN A 153 2.53 1.43 -4.75
N THR A 154 2.49 2.48 -3.92
CA THR A 154 2.07 3.82 -4.34
C THR A 154 3.03 4.41 -5.36
N LEU A 155 4.35 4.35 -5.10
CA LEU A 155 5.35 4.84 -6.05
C LEU A 155 5.35 4.05 -7.36
N SER A 156 5.28 2.71 -7.27
CA SER A 156 5.19 1.85 -8.45
C SER A 156 3.97 2.20 -9.30
N PHE A 157 2.82 2.39 -8.66
CA PHE A 157 1.58 2.78 -9.34
C PHE A 157 1.69 4.15 -10.03
N MET A 158 2.32 5.15 -9.39
CA MET A 158 2.55 6.47 -9.98
C MET A 158 3.38 6.36 -11.28
N ILE A 159 4.49 5.62 -11.23
CA ILE A 159 5.38 5.42 -12.39
C ILE A 159 4.64 4.69 -13.51
N ILE A 160 3.89 3.63 -13.17
CA ILE A 160 3.11 2.84 -14.14
C ILE A 160 2.08 3.71 -14.85
N ILE A 161 1.31 4.52 -14.12
CA ILE A 161 0.32 5.41 -14.74
C ILE A 161 1.00 6.43 -15.66
N GLU A 162 2.10 7.03 -15.22
CA GLU A 162 2.82 8.02 -16.03
C GLU A 162 3.29 7.42 -17.35
N GLU A 163 3.87 6.22 -17.32
CA GLU A 163 4.32 5.51 -18.52
C GLU A 163 3.16 5.03 -19.41
N LEU A 164 2.05 4.54 -18.82
CA LEU A 164 0.87 4.15 -19.60
C LEU A 164 0.22 5.34 -20.31
N ASN A 165 0.18 6.51 -19.66
CA ASN A 165 -0.34 7.74 -20.24
C ASN A 165 0.49 8.20 -21.45
N LYS A 166 1.82 8.02 -21.44
CA LYS A 166 2.70 8.29 -22.60
C LYS A 166 2.34 7.44 -23.82
N ILE A 167 1.79 6.24 -23.58
CA ILE A 167 1.37 5.29 -24.63
C ILE A 167 -0.08 5.58 -25.09
N LYS A 168 -0.70 6.69 -24.65
CA LYS A 168 -2.09 7.09 -24.94
C LYS A 168 -3.14 6.06 -24.54
N ILE A 169 -2.80 5.16 -23.62
CA ILE A 169 -3.80 4.36 -22.93
C ILE A 169 -4.43 5.31 -21.93
N ASN A 170 -5.68 5.68 -22.16
CA ASN A 170 -6.48 6.37 -21.16
C ASN A 170 -7.20 5.29 -20.35
N PRO A 171 -6.64 4.85 -19.20
CA PRO A 171 -7.44 4.06 -18.29
C PRO A 171 -8.67 4.90 -17.93
N LEU A 172 -9.85 4.45 -18.36
CA LEU A 172 -11.13 5.06 -18.00
C LEU A 172 -11.34 4.80 -16.50
N PHE A 173 -10.69 5.58 -15.65
CA PHE A 173 -10.94 5.58 -14.23
C PHE A 173 -12.31 6.21 -14.01
N LEU A 174 -13.33 5.37 -13.91
CA LEU A 174 -14.66 5.79 -13.51
C LEU A 174 -14.54 6.38 -12.10
N ARG A 175 -14.71 7.69 -11.98
CA ARG A 175 -14.66 8.47 -10.73
C ARG A 175 -15.89 8.22 -9.83
N LYS A 176 -16.32 6.97 -9.70
CA LYS A 176 -17.66 6.62 -9.20
C LYS A 176 -17.72 6.27 -7.71
N ASP A 177 -16.60 6.15 -7.02
CA ASP A 177 -16.56 5.38 -5.76
C ASP A 177 -16.08 6.16 -4.51
N ASP A 178 -16.14 7.49 -4.49
CA ASP A 178 -15.69 8.29 -3.33
C ASP A 178 -16.42 7.92 -2.01
N ILE A 179 -17.65 7.42 -2.09
CA ILE A 179 -18.44 6.97 -0.92
C ILE A 179 -17.99 5.58 -0.44
N ILE A 180 -17.65 4.68 -1.36
CA ILE A 180 -17.20 3.32 -1.00
C ILE A 180 -15.93 3.41 -0.16
N ILE A 181 -15.09 4.41 -0.43
CA ILE A 181 -13.87 4.69 0.34
C ILE A 181 -14.20 5.03 1.79
N SER A 182 -15.20 5.87 2.06
CA SER A 182 -15.63 6.15 3.44
C SER A 182 -16.06 4.88 4.18
N PHE A 183 -16.84 4.02 3.53
CA PHE A 183 -17.27 2.75 4.13
C PHE A 183 -16.09 1.80 4.35
N LEU A 184 -15.15 1.76 3.42
CA LEU A 184 -13.95 0.95 3.55
C LEU A 184 -13.04 1.46 4.69
N THR A 185 -12.92 2.77 4.87
CA THR A 185 -12.20 3.37 6.01
C THR A 185 -12.86 2.97 7.33
N LEU A 186 -14.19 3.07 7.44
CA LEU A 186 -14.94 2.64 8.62
C LEU A 186 -14.79 1.14 8.89
N PHE A 187 -14.79 0.32 7.83
CA PHE A 187 -14.53 -1.11 7.94
C PHE A 187 -13.14 -1.38 8.56
N PHE A 188 -12.09 -0.70 8.09
CA PHE A 188 -10.74 -0.90 8.64
C PHE A 188 -10.57 -0.37 10.07
N ILE A 189 -11.28 0.71 10.44
CA ILE A 189 -11.34 1.18 11.83
C ILE A 189 -12.01 0.11 12.71
N ALA A 190 -13.19 -0.39 12.31
CA ALA A 190 -13.91 -1.42 13.05
C ALA A 190 -13.08 -2.71 13.15
N PHE A 191 -12.45 -3.13 12.05
CA PHE A 191 -11.52 -4.25 12.00
C PHE A 191 -10.38 -4.06 13.01
N SER A 192 -9.75 -2.88 13.03
CA SER A 192 -8.69 -2.61 13.98
C SER A 192 -9.16 -2.70 15.43
N VAL A 193 -10.33 -2.14 15.77
CA VAL A 193 -10.84 -2.17 17.15
C VAL A 193 -11.14 -3.60 17.60
N VAL A 194 -11.76 -4.42 16.74
CA VAL A 194 -12.07 -5.82 17.05
C VAL A 194 -10.78 -6.62 17.27
N PHE A 195 -9.81 -6.49 16.37
CA PHE A 195 -8.55 -7.23 16.47
C PHE A 195 -7.64 -6.73 17.59
N ALA A 196 -7.83 -5.51 18.08
CA ALA A 196 -7.03 -4.98 19.17
C ALA A 196 -7.12 -5.81 20.46
N PHE A 197 -8.23 -6.52 20.67
CA PHE A 197 -8.44 -7.40 21.83
C PHE A 197 -8.01 -8.84 21.61
N ILE A 198 -7.84 -9.27 20.35
CA ILE A 198 -7.55 -10.67 20.00
C ILE A 198 -6.09 -10.83 19.57
N TYR A 199 -5.67 -10.05 18.55
CA TYR A 199 -4.32 -10.06 17.97
C TYR A 199 -3.88 -8.62 17.70
N PRO A 200 -3.19 -7.97 18.66
CA PRO A 200 -2.83 -6.56 18.55
C PRO A 200 -1.97 -6.21 17.33
N GLU A 201 -1.11 -7.12 16.87
CA GLU A 201 -0.32 -6.95 15.63
C GLU A 201 -1.21 -6.68 14.42
N ILE A 202 -2.27 -7.47 14.26
CA ILE A 202 -3.22 -7.38 13.15
C ILE A 202 -4.04 -6.09 13.25
N SER A 203 -4.30 -5.60 14.46
CA SER A 203 -4.99 -4.32 14.67
C SER A 203 -4.25 -3.16 14.02
N TYR A 204 -2.91 -3.15 14.06
CA TYR A 204 -2.10 -2.12 13.45
C TYR A 204 -2.13 -2.13 11.92
N LEU A 205 -2.36 -3.29 11.29
CA LEU A 205 -2.62 -3.35 9.85
C LEU A 205 -3.91 -2.59 9.51
N GLY A 206 -4.99 -2.83 10.26
CA GLY A 206 -6.26 -2.10 10.09
C GLY A 206 -6.08 -0.59 10.27
N MET A 207 -5.31 -0.18 11.29
CA MET A 207 -4.96 1.22 11.50
C MET A 207 -4.26 1.83 10.28
N MET A 208 -3.23 1.17 9.75
CA MET A 208 -2.45 1.67 8.61
C MET A 208 -3.29 1.76 7.33
N PHE A 209 -4.15 0.78 7.06
CA PHE A 209 -5.10 0.85 5.94
C PHE A 209 -6.09 2.01 6.11
N SER A 210 -6.62 2.23 7.31
CA SER A 210 -7.52 3.36 7.57
C SER A 210 -6.85 4.72 7.35
N LEU A 211 -5.58 4.85 7.75
CA LEU A 211 -4.76 6.05 7.52
C LEU A 211 -4.49 6.27 6.04
N MET A 212 -4.09 5.23 5.31
CA MET A 212 -3.88 5.31 3.86
C MET A 212 -5.14 5.79 3.12
N LEU A 213 -6.30 5.23 3.47
CA LEU A 213 -7.58 5.64 2.89
C LEU A 213 -7.94 7.08 3.24
N ALA A 214 -7.67 7.52 4.47
CA ALA A 214 -7.87 8.90 4.89
C ALA A 214 -7.02 9.87 4.05
N PHE A 215 -5.74 9.57 3.82
CA PHE A 215 -4.88 10.38 2.95
C PHE A 215 -5.38 10.42 1.51
N TYR A 216 -5.85 9.29 0.97
CA TYR A 216 -6.48 9.26 -0.35
C TYR A 216 -7.73 10.17 -0.39
N SER A 217 -8.61 10.06 0.61
CA SER A 217 -9.80 10.90 0.74
C SER A 217 -9.46 12.39 0.80
N ILE A 218 -8.39 12.76 1.52
CA ILE A 218 -7.90 14.14 1.58
C ILE A 218 -7.48 14.63 0.20
N GLY A 219 -6.71 13.82 -0.54
CA GLY A 219 -6.30 14.15 -1.91
C GLY A 219 -7.49 14.43 -2.82
N VAL A 220 -8.51 13.57 -2.80
CA VAL A 220 -9.75 13.75 -3.57
C VAL A 220 -10.51 15.02 -3.16
N LEU A 221 -10.62 15.27 -1.85
CA LEU A 221 -11.33 16.42 -1.31
C LEU A 221 -10.62 17.75 -1.61
N ILE A 222 -9.29 17.82 -1.52
CA ILE A 222 -8.50 19.02 -1.82
C ILE A 222 -8.65 19.43 -3.28
N VAL A 223 -8.73 18.47 -4.21
CA VAL A 223 -8.94 18.73 -5.65
C VAL A 223 -10.25 19.49 -5.91
N THR A 224 -11.26 19.38 -5.04
CA THR A 224 -12.52 20.13 -5.19
C THR A 224 -12.39 21.63 -4.90
N ARG A 225 -11.27 22.08 -4.33
CA ARG A 225 -10.91 23.49 -4.04
C ARG A 225 -11.95 24.30 -3.24
N LYS A 226 -12.88 23.65 -2.52
CA LYS A 226 -13.84 24.36 -1.65
C LYS A 226 -13.17 24.75 -0.33
N LYS A 227 -13.16 26.05 0.00
CA LYS A 227 -12.52 26.58 1.22
C LYS A 227 -13.03 25.94 2.52
N TRP A 228 -14.34 25.68 2.62
CA TRP A 228 -14.94 24.90 3.72
C TRP A 228 -14.19 23.59 3.93
N ILE A 229 -13.96 22.83 2.85
CA ILE A 229 -13.46 21.44 2.95
C ILE A 229 -12.05 21.45 3.52
N VAL A 230 -11.22 22.37 3.04
CA VAL A 230 -9.86 22.56 3.57
C VAL A 230 -9.90 22.97 5.06
N ALA A 231 -10.77 23.92 5.43
CA ALA A 231 -10.92 24.33 6.82
C ALA A 231 -11.40 23.18 7.72
N SER A 232 -12.35 22.36 7.24
CA SER A 232 -12.85 21.19 7.97
C SER A 232 -11.79 20.11 8.16
N LEU A 233 -10.92 19.89 7.17
CA LEU A 233 -9.80 18.94 7.25
C LEU A 233 -8.69 19.43 8.20
N ALA A 234 -8.37 20.73 8.17
CA ALA A 234 -7.42 21.32 9.11
C ALA A 234 -7.94 21.23 10.55
N PHE A 235 -9.23 21.54 10.75
CA PHE A 235 -9.88 21.40 12.05
C PHE A 235 -9.91 19.94 12.53
N SER A 236 -10.22 18.97 11.66
CA SER A 236 -10.22 17.55 12.05
C SER A 236 -8.83 17.06 12.47
N LEU A 237 -7.76 17.54 11.84
CA LEU A 237 -6.40 17.24 12.23
C LEU A 237 -6.11 17.76 13.65
N VAL A 238 -6.37 19.04 13.92
CA VAL A 238 -6.15 19.64 15.25
C VAL A 238 -6.96 18.93 16.33
N VAL A 239 -8.25 18.67 16.08
CA VAL A 239 -9.12 17.95 17.02
C VAL A 239 -8.62 16.52 17.25
N SER A 240 -8.20 15.81 16.20
CA SER A 240 -7.67 14.45 16.35
C SER A 240 -6.38 14.41 17.19
N MET A 241 -5.48 15.39 17.01
CA MET A 241 -4.27 15.50 17.81
C MET A 241 -4.57 15.86 19.27
N PHE A 242 -5.54 16.75 19.49
CA PHE A 242 -5.98 17.13 20.82
C PHE A 242 -6.64 15.95 21.56
N LEU A 243 -7.54 15.23 20.90
CA LEU A 243 -8.16 14.01 21.45
C LEU A 243 -7.12 12.93 21.73
N PHE A 244 -6.15 12.74 20.83
CA PHE A 244 -5.03 11.83 21.06
C PHE A 244 -4.28 12.23 22.34
N ALA A 245 -3.85 13.48 22.47
CA ALA A 245 -3.10 13.94 23.63
C ALA A 245 -3.88 13.83 24.96
N LEU A 246 -5.18 14.12 24.95
CA LEU A 246 -6.03 14.02 26.14
C LEU A 246 -6.33 12.57 26.56
N LEU A 247 -6.61 11.69 25.60
CA LEU A 247 -7.03 10.31 25.87
C LEU A 247 -5.85 9.37 26.08
N TYR A 248 -4.67 9.68 25.51
CA TYR A 248 -3.45 8.88 25.67
C TYR A 248 -3.11 8.51 27.13
N PRO A 249 -3.14 9.43 28.12
CA PRO A 249 -2.87 9.09 29.51
C PRO A 249 -4.03 8.39 30.23
N ILE A 250 -5.27 8.53 29.74
CA ILE A 250 -6.49 8.03 30.41
C ILE A 250 -6.66 6.52 30.18
N PHE A 251 -6.20 5.98 29.06
CA PHE A 251 -6.34 4.56 28.75
C PHE A 251 -5.55 3.70 29.76
N PRO A 252 -6.24 2.94 30.64
CA PRO A 252 -5.60 2.16 31.67
C PRO A 252 -4.85 1.00 31.04
N GLY A 253 -3.63 0.80 31.52
CA GLY A 253 -2.73 -0.22 31.00
C GLY A 253 -1.31 0.24 31.23
N THR A 254 -0.44 -0.70 31.49
CA THR A 254 1.00 -0.52 31.42
C THR A 254 1.39 0.27 30.15
N PRO A 255 2.57 0.91 30.09
CA PRO A 255 3.10 1.53 28.87
C PRO A 255 3.10 0.60 27.63
N ALA A 256 2.78 -0.68 27.82
CA ALA A 256 2.60 -1.76 26.86
C ALA A 256 1.28 -1.82 26.08
N ASN A 257 0.24 -1.06 26.44
CA ASN A 257 -1.09 -1.37 25.94
C ASN A 257 -1.24 -0.95 24.45
N PRO A 258 -1.38 -1.89 23.50
CA PRO A 258 -1.37 -1.60 22.06
C PRO A 258 -2.52 -0.69 21.62
N LEU A 259 -3.58 -0.63 22.43
CA LEU A 259 -4.77 0.21 22.25
C LEU A 259 -4.46 1.72 22.19
N ARG A 260 -3.38 2.20 22.83
CA ARG A 260 -3.08 3.65 22.89
C ARG A 260 -2.75 4.23 21.52
N LEU A 261 -1.97 3.51 20.72
CA LEU A 261 -1.60 3.95 19.37
C LEU A 261 -2.79 3.96 18.41
N LEU A 262 -3.81 3.12 18.66
CA LEU A 262 -5.03 3.08 17.85
C LEU A 262 -5.85 4.38 17.94
N LEU A 263 -5.61 5.23 18.95
CA LEU A 263 -6.22 6.56 19.03
C LEU A 263 -5.90 7.44 17.81
N LEU A 264 -4.83 7.13 17.06
CA LEU A 264 -4.54 7.79 15.77
C LEU A 264 -5.68 7.65 14.75
N GLN A 265 -6.58 6.67 14.93
CA GLN A 265 -7.73 6.43 14.05
C GLN A 265 -8.83 7.50 14.14
N PHE A 266 -8.79 8.40 15.13
CA PHE A 266 -9.71 9.55 15.15
C PHE A 266 -9.58 10.40 13.89
N PHE A 267 -8.37 10.53 13.36
CA PHE A 267 -8.15 11.29 12.13
C PHE A 267 -8.82 10.66 10.90
N PRO A 268 -8.58 9.37 10.57
CA PRO A 268 -9.36 8.64 9.56
C PRO A 268 -10.87 8.71 9.75
N LEU A 269 -11.35 8.60 11.00
CA LEU A 269 -12.77 8.65 11.32
C LEU A 269 -13.38 10.01 10.92
N PHE A 270 -12.74 11.12 11.30
CA PHE A 270 -13.22 12.44 10.91
C PHE A 270 -13.15 12.65 9.39
N CYS A 271 -12.10 12.17 8.72
CA CYS A 271 -12.00 12.23 7.26
C CYS A 271 -13.16 11.48 6.59
N ALA A 272 -13.49 10.28 7.06
CA ALA A 272 -14.62 9.49 6.54
C ALA A 272 -15.96 10.22 6.68
N ILE A 273 -16.19 10.89 7.83
CA ILE A 273 -17.38 11.71 8.09
C ILE A 273 -17.46 12.89 7.13
N ILE A 274 -16.34 13.62 6.92
CA ILE A 274 -16.30 14.78 6.03
C ILE A 274 -16.62 14.36 4.58
N VAL A 275 -16.04 13.25 4.11
CA VAL A 275 -16.35 12.70 2.78
C VAL A 275 -17.82 12.32 2.68
N PHE A 276 -18.38 11.66 3.69
CA PHE A 276 -19.78 11.25 3.73
C PHE A 276 -20.72 12.46 3.66
N ILE A 277 -20.47 13.49 4.48
CA ILE A 277 -21.25 14.75 4.48
C ILE A 277 -21.18 15.44 3.11
N ASN A 278 -19.98 15.58 2.55
CA ASN A 278 -19.77 16.28 1.28
C ASN A 278 -20.42 15.55 0.10
N ASN A 279 -20.34 14.22 0.05
CA ASN A 279 -20.88 13.43 -1.05
C ASN A 279 -22.37 13.13 -0.93
N TYR A 280 -22.91 12.90 0.28
CA TYR A 280 -24.30 12.51 0.45
C TYR A 280 -25.21 13.72 0.74
N LEU A 281 -24.85 14.57 1.70
CA LEU A 281 -25.73 15.66 2.13
C LEU A 281 -25.71 16.85 1.17
N LEU A 282 -24.54 17.26 0.67
CA LEU A 282 -24.44 18.45 -0.18
C LEU A 282 -24.78 18.20 -1.65
N LYS A 283 -24.43 17.04 -2.22
CA LYS A 283 -24.83 16.70 -3.61
C LYS A 283 -26.33 16.42 -3.74
N LYS A 284 -26.96 15.78 -2.74
CA LYS A 284 -28.41 15.54 -2.73
C LYS A 284 -29.19 16.85 -2.60
N ARG A 285 -28.70 17.80 -1.80
CA ARG A 285 -29.28 19.16 -1.71
C ARG A 285 -29.24 19.89 -3.05
N ASN A 286 -28.11 19.87 -3.75
CA ASN A 286 -28.00 20.55 -5.05
C ASN A 286 -28.88 19.91 -6.14
N LYS A 287 -29.04 18.59 -6.17
CA LYS A 287 -30.00 17.93 -7.10
C LYS A 287 -31.44 18.34 -6.83
N ALA A 288 -31.86 18.34 -5.56
CA ALA A 288 -33.22 18.74 -5.17
C ALA A 288 -33.51 20.24 -5.39
N THR A 289 -32.47 21.09 -5.50
CA THR A 289 -32.66 22.52 -5.80
C THR A 289 -32.73 22.81 -7.31
N ILE A 290 -32.23 21.90 -8.15
CA ILE A 290 -32.26 22.01 -9.62
C ILE A 290 -33.56 21.41 -10.18
N GLU A 291 -34.11 20.36 -9.57
CA GLU A 291 -35.40 19.77 -9.98
C GLU A 291 -36.63 20.57 -9.55
N ASN A 292 -36.46 21.57 -8.67
CA ASN A 292 -37.52 22.46 -8.18
C ASN A 292 -37.47 23.88 -8.78
N ARG A 293 -36.74 24.08 -9.88
CA ARG A 293 -36.71 25.31 -10.68
C ARG A 293 -37.10 24.99 -12.11
#